data_AF-A0AAJ6AI68-F1
#
_entry.id   AF-A0AAJ6AI68-F1
#
_cell.length_a   1.000
_cell.length_b   1.000
_cell.length_c   1.000
_cell.angle_alpha   90.00
_cell.angle_beta   90.00
_cell.angle_gamma   90.00
#
_symmetry.space_group_name_H-M   'P 1'
#
loop_
_entity.id
_entity.type
_entity.pdbx_description
1 polymer ?
#
loop_
_entity_poly.entity_id
_entity_poly.type
_entity_poly.pdbx_seq_one_letter_code
_entity_poly.pdbx_strand_id
1 'polypeptide(L)'
;MTGTEITAWGHYVGATEYSAELSASVEPDQGVRATAGLLINRDRPVSVHGFAIVPRLTWELSNLQTKNADGSPSGTQRYPNLGLGAGISSFLGLNTAKGDTVSECPEATTDTGVRGILGDFTNGIRWGVQREFPVEKIMYGDPDGQGALSRHNQIALRLEIVYGWYVFADRFALVKTVETAGSEG
;
A
#
# COMPACT_ATOMS: atom_id res chain seq x y z
N MET A 1 -4.03 -15.68 -8.79
CA MET A 1 -3.09 -15.85 -7.67
C MET A 1 -3.88 -16.31 -6.47
N THR A 2 -3.38 -17.23 -5.65
CA THR A 2 -4.16 -17.88 -4.57
C THR A 2 -4.24 -17.05 -3.28
N GLY A 3 -3.71 -15.82 -3.27
CA GLY A 3 -3.65 -14.95 -2.10
C GLY A 3 -2.88 -15.55 -0.91
N THR A 4 -2.08 -16.59 -1.16
CA THR A 4 -1.33 -17.30 -0.13
C THR A 4 -0.02 -16.59 0.15
N GLU A 5 0.30 -16.39 1.43
CA GLU A 5 1.56 -15.78 1.86
C GLU A 5 2.78 -16.60 1.39
N ILE A 6 3.81 -15.89 0.91
CA ILE A 6 5.09 -16.48 0.51
C ILE A 6 6.06 -16.39 1.70
N THR A 7 6.19 -17.48 2.47
CA THR A 7 6.98 -17.51 3.71
C THR A 7 8.50 -17.51 3.51
N ALA A 8 8.99 -17.77 2.30
CA ALA A 8 10.41 -17.80 1.99
C ALA A 8 11.05 -16.41 1.84
N TRP A 9 10.25 -15.34 1.79
CA TRP A 9 10.73 -13.98 1.52
C TRP A 9 10.83 -13.17 2.82
N GLY A 10 12.06 -12.86 3.27
CA GLY A 10 12.28 -12.09 4.51
C GLY A 10 12.51 -10.58 4.33
N HIS A 11 12.72 -10.11 3.10
CA HIS A 11 13.10 -8.72 2.80
C HIS A 11 11.99 -7.98 2.04
N TYR A 12 10.85 -7.79 2.71
CA TYR A 12 9.70 -7.06 2.22
C TYR A 12 9.32 -5.94 3.19
N VAL A 13 8.55 -4.95 2.71
CA VAL A 13 8.20 -3.75 3.50
C VAL A 13 7.42 -4.11 4.77
N GLY A 14 6.54 -5.11 4.69
CA GLY A 14 5.75 -5.60 5.82
C GLY A 14 6.55 -6.19 6.97
N ALA A 15 7.82 -6.54 6.75
CA ALA A 15 8.74 -7.08 7.77
C ALA A 15 9.32 -6.00 8.71
N THR A 16 8.94 -4.73 8.54
CA THR A 16 9.38 -3.67 9.45
C THR A 16 8.81 -3.84 10.85
N GLU A 17 9.63 -3.55 11.86
CA GLU A 17 9.24 -3.53 13.27
C GLU A 17 8.48 -2.24 13.65
N TYR A 18 8.40 -1.28 12.74
CA TYR A 18 7.83 0.03 13.00
C TYR A 18 6.40 0.14 12.46
N SER A 19 5.43 0.24 13.35
CA SER A 19 4.06 0.55 12.98
C SER A 19 3.36 1.41 14.03
N ALA A 20 2.46 2.27 13.57
CA ALA A 20 1.51 2.93 14.45
C ALA A 20 0.08 2.55 14.06
N GLU A 21 -0.78 2.47 15.07
CA GLU A 21 -2.17 2.04 14.90
C GLU A 21 -3.10 3.25 14.73
N LEU A 22 -4.01 3.12 13.77
CA LEU A 22 -5.23 3.89 13.63
C LEU A 22 -6.30 3.24 14.49
N SER A 23 -6.91 4.03 15.36
CA SER A 23 -8.04 3.63 16.20
C SER A 23 -9.09 4.73 16.18
N ALA A 24 -10.29 4.43 16.69
CA ALA A 24 -11.35 5.44 16.82
C ALA A 24 -10.95 6.67 17.66
N SER A 25 -9.92 6.55 18.50
CA SER A 25 -9.42 7.65 19.34
C SER A 25 -8.23 8.41 18.75
N VAL A 26 -7.65 7.92 17.65
CA VAL A 26 -6.50 8.54 16.98
C VAL A 26 -6.93 9.02 15.61
N GLU A 27 -6.83 10.33 15.36
CA GLU A 27 -7.18 10.85 14.04
C GLU A 27 -6.19 10.34 12.98
N PRO A 28 -6.65 10.06 11.75
CA PRO A 28 -5.81 9.59 10.65
C PRO A 28 -4.48 10.34 10.46
N ASP A 29 -4.51 11.67 10.52
CA ASP A 29 -3.31 12.50 10.37
C ASP A 29 -2.34 12.37 11.56
N GLN A 30 -2.86 12.16 12.77
CA GLN A 30 -2.05 11.87 13.95
C GLN A 30 -1.37 10.50 13.83
N GLY A 31 -2.07 9.49 13.33
CA GLY A 31 -1.48 8.17 13.06
C GLY A 31 -0.35 8.23 12.03
N VAL A 32 -0.54 9.00 10.95
CA VAL A 32 0.51 9.23 9.94
C VAL A 32 1.73 9.94 10.56
N ARG A 33 1.51 10.97 11.39
CA ARG A 33 2.59 11.69 12.07
C ARG A 33 3.33 10.82 13.07
N ALA A 34 2.61 10.01 13.85
CA ALA A 34 3.22 9.06 14.79
C ALA A 34 4.10 8.05 14.04
N THR A 35 3.59 7.51 12.93
CA THR A 35 4.34 6.58 12.06
C THR A 35 5.59 7.23 11.48
N ALA A 36 5.51 8.46 10.98
CA ALA A 36 6.68 9.21 10.52
C ALA A 36 7.67 9.48 11.66
N GLY A 37 7.16 9.82 12.85
CA GLY A 37 7.95 10.04 14.06
C GLY A 37 8.75 8.81 14.49
N LEU A 38 8.20 7.60 14.26
CA LEU A 38 8.94 6.37 14.49
C LEU A 38 10.21 6.31 13.67
N LEU A 39 10.28 6.90 12.47
CA LEU A 39 11.46 6.90 11.59
C LEU A 39 12.40 8.10 11.83
N ILE A 40 11.82 9.27 12.10
CA ILE A 40 12.55 10.55 12.16
C ILE A 40 13.20 10.78 13.53
N ASN A 41 12.55 10.38 14.63
CA ASN A 41 12.99 10.72 15.99
C ASN A 41 13.99 9.71 16.60
N ARG A 42 14.68 8.93 15.77
CA ARG A 42 15.64 7.90 16.20
C ARG A 42 17.04 8.47 16.36
N ASP A 43 17.92 7.72 17.05
CA ASP A 43 19.36 8.01 17.11
C ASP A 43 20.00 8.07 15.70
N ARG A 44 19.48 7.26 14.78
CA ARG A 44 19.83 7.29 13.35
C ARG A 44 18.56 7.58 12.54
N PRO A 45 18.26 8.87 12.27
CA PRO A 45 17.07 9.25 11.53
C PRO A 45 17.07 8.67 10.12
N VAL A 46 15.90 8.18 9.68
CA VAL A 46 15.68 7.79 8.29
C VAL A 46 15.06 8.97 7.55
N SER A 47 15.59 9.29 6.36
CA SER A 47 14.99 10.31 5.49
C SER A 47 13.70 9.78 4.87
N VAL A 48 12.56 10.18 5.45
CA VAL A 48 11.24 9.84 4.93
C VAL A 48 10.89 10.80 3.80
N HIS A 49 10.64 10.28 2.60
CA HIS A 49 10.29 11.11 1.44
C HIS A 49 9.15 10.53 0.60
N GLY A 50 8.80 9.26 0.83
CA GLY A 50 7.67 8.61 0.16
C GLY A 50 6.59 8.15 1.14
N PHE A 51 5.35 8.26 0.69
CA PHE A 51 4.16 7.77 1.38
C PHE A 51 3.26 7.01 0.40
N ALA A 52 3.18 5.70 0.53
CA ALA A 52 2.19 4.90 -0.18
C ALA A 52 0.92 4.81 0.68
N ILE A 53 -0.25 5.09 0.12
CA ILE A 53 -1.50 5.22 0.87
C ILE A 53 -2.65 4.46 0.20
N VAL A 54 -3.52 3.84 0.99
CA VAL A 54 -4.74 3.21 0.47
C VAL A 54 -5.84 4.24 0.18
N PRO A 55 -6.76 3.97 -0.76
CA PRO A 55 -7.91 4.85 -1.01
C PRO A 55 -8.75 5.17 0.23
N ARG A 56 -8.98 4.18 1.11
CA ARG A 56 -9.78 4.34 2.35
C ARG A 56 -9.18 5.39 3.30
N LEU A 57 -7.88 5.32 3.58
CA LEU A 57 -7.20 6.31 4.44
C LEU A 57 -7.19 7.69 3.80
N THR A 58 -7.10 7.77 2.47
CA THR A 58 -7.15 9.05 1.77
C THR A 58 -8.52 9.73 1.90
N TRP A 59 -9.59 8.94 1.85
CA TRP A 59 -10.96 9.41 2.12
C TRP A 59 -11.10 9.93 3.56
N GLU A 60 -10.63 9.16 4.54
CA GLU A 60 -10.66 9.57 5.96
C GLU A 60 -9.91 10.90 6.19
N LEU A 61 -8.73 11.06 5.60
CA LEU A 61 -7.96 12.30 5.66
C LEU A 61 -8.71 13.49 5.05
N SER A 62 -9.41 13.29 3.94
CA SER A 62 -10.19 14.36 3.28
C SER A 62 -11.40 14.83 4.08
N ASN A 63 -11.95 13.97 4.94
CA ASN A 63 -13.10 14.29 5.80
C ASN A 63 -12.70 14.93 7.14
N LEU A 64 -11.41 15.01 7.45
CA LEU A 64 -10.95 15.63 8.69
C LEU A 64 -11.32 17.11 8.75
N GLN A 65 -11.87 17.51 9.89
CA GLN A 65 -12.20 18.89 10.20
C GLN A 65 -11.23 19.46 11.24
N THR A 66 -11.07 20.79 11.26
CA THR A 66 -10.41 21.45 12.39
C THR A 66 -11.28 21.33 13.64
N LYS A 67 -10.66 21.46 14.81
CA LYS A 67 -11.36 21.35 16.09
C LYS A 67 -11.55 22.71 16.72
N ASN A 68 -12.70 22.89 17.35
CA ASN A 68 -12.92 23.99 18.29
C ASN A 68 -12.12 23.74 19.59
N ALA A 69 -12.07 24.73 20.47
CA ALA A 69 -11.33 24.64 21.74
C ALA A 69 -11.83 23.51 22.66
N ASP A 70 -13.10 23.10 22.51
CA ASP A 70 -13.73 21.99 23.23
C ASP A 70 -13.49 20.61 22.59
N GLY A 71 -12.78 20.57 21.45
CA GLY A 71 -12.49 19.35 20.69
C GLY A 71 -13.58 18.95 19.68
N SER A 72 -14.70 19.67 19.61
CA SER A 72 -15.77 19.40 18.64
C SER A 72 -15.36 19.79 17.20
N PRO A 73 -15.92 19.16 16.16
CA PRO A 73 -15.65 19.54 14.77
C PRO A 73 -16.12 20.96 14.47
N SER A 74 -15.25 21.78 13.90
CA SER A 74 -15.55 23.18 13.57
C SER A 74 -16.40 23.35 12.31
N GLY A 75 -16.62 22.28 11.55
CA GLY A 75 -17.22 22.33 10.21
C GLY A 75 -16.25 22.77 9.10
N THR A 76 -15.04 23.23 9.43
CA THR A 76 -14.03 23.62 8.45
C THR A 76 -13.10 22.44 8.16
N GLN A 77 -12.91 22.10 6.88
CA GLN A 77 -11.98 21.04 6.48
C GLN A 77 -10.53 21.37 6.88
N ARG A 78 -9.84 20.40 7.48
CA ARG A 78 -8.44 20.51 7.89
C ARG A 78 -7.50 20.48 6.67
N TYR A 79 -7.85 19.68 5.68
CA TYR A 79 -7.08 19.49 4.45
C TYR A 79 -7.94 19.77 3.21
N PRO A 80 -8.32 21.04 2.96
CA PRO A 80 -9.24 21.39 1.86
C PRO A 80 -8.68 21.04 0.48
N ASN A 81 -7.35 21.00 0.35
CA ASN A 81 -6.66 20.62 -0.89
C ASN A 81 -6.84 19.14 -1.27
N LEU A 82 -7.25 18.28 -0.34
CA LEU A 82 -7.46 16.86 -0.64
C LEU A 82 -8.78 16.61 -1.37
N GLY A 83 -9.75 17.54 -1.31
CA GLY A 83 -11.05 17.37 -1.95
C GLY A 83 -11.76 16.10 -1.46
N LEU A 84 -11.90 15.10 -2.34
CA LEU A 84 -12.46 13.78 -2.02
C LEU A 84 -11.38 12.69 -1.79
N GLY A 85 -10.11 13.09 -1.69
CA GLY A 85 -8.98 12.17 -1.58
C GLY A 85 -8.60 11.46 -2.89
N ALA A 86 -9.18 11.84 -4.03
CA ALA A 86 -8.94 11.16 -5.29
C ALA A 86 -7.54 11.46 -5.88
N GLY A 87 -7.06 12.70 -5.76
CA GLY A 87 -5.86 13.20 -6.43
C GLY A 87 -4.69 13.53 -5.49
N ILE A 88 -4.52 12.79 -4.39
CA ILE A 88 -3.41 13.04 -3.47
C ILE A 88 -2.06 12.72 -4.14
N SER A 89 -1.21 13.73 -4.28
CA SER A 89 0.16 13.60 -4.79
C SER A 89 1.22 14.01 -3.76
N SER A 90 0.80 14.74 -2.73
CA SER A 90 1.64 15.07 -1.59
C SER A 90 0.81 15.18 -0.31
N PHE A 91 1.40 14.78 0.80
CA PHE A 91 0.80 14.92 2.12
C PHE A 91 1.89 15.21 3.15
N LEU A 92 1.71 16.26 3.95
CA LEU A 92 2.66 16.69 4.99
C LEU A 92 4.12 16.84 4.48
N GLY A 93 4.31 17.19 3.21
CA GLY A 93 5.63 17.35 2.59
C GLY A 93 6.26 16.07 2.03
N LEU A 94 5.56 14.92 2.10
CA LEU A 94 5.98 13.66 1.50
C LEU A 94 5.38 13.50 0.09
N ASN A 95 6.12 12.88 -0.82
CA ASN A 95 5.58 12.45 -2.10
C ASN A 95 4.61 11.29 -1.86
N THR A 96 3.36 11.42 -2.28
CA THR A 96 2.30 10.46 -1.96
C THR A 96 1.80 9.75 -3.22
N ALA A 97 1.78 8.42 -3.15
CA ALA A 97 1.21 7.56 -4.19
C ALA A 97 0.05 6.75 -3.60
N LYS A 98 -1.08 6.74 -4.31
CA LYS A 98 -2.28 6.03 -3.88
C LYS A 98 -2.41 4.71 -4.65
N GLY A 99 -2.66 3.62 -3.95
CA GLY A 99 -2.87 2.29 -4.54
C GLY A 99 -3.55 1.32 -3.58
N ASP A 100 -4.25 0.34 -4.14
CA ASP A 100 -4.90 -0.77 -3.43
C ASP A 100 -3.92 -1.87 -3.01
N THR A 101 -2.80 -2.00 -3.74
CA THR A 101 -1.67 -2.89 -3.42
C THR A 101 -1.03 -2.63 -2.06
N VAL A 102 -1.27 -1.49 -1.42
CA VAL A 102 -0.80 -1.18 -0.06
C VAL A 102 -1.57 -1.97 1.01
N SER A 103 -2.86 -2.22 0.77
CA SER A 103 -3.70 -3.09 1.63
C SER A 103 -3.67 -4.56 1.19
N GLU A 104 -3.06 -4.83 0.02
CA GLU A 104 -3.06 -6.12 -0.67
C GLU A 104 -4.43 -6.63 -1.11
N CYS A 105 -5.53 -5.91 -0.87
CA CYS A 105 -6.85 -6.23 -1.41
C CYS A 105 -7.02 -5.64 -2.83
N PRO A 106 -7.60 -6.37 -3.79
CA PRO A 106 -8.32 -7.64 -3.63
C PRO A 106 -7.49 -8.93 -3.73
N GLU A 107 -6.17 -8.85 -3.92
CA GLU A 107 -5.32 -10.02 -4.19
C GLU A 107 -5.10 -10.93 -2.96
N ALA A 108 -5.06 -10.35 -1.76
CA ALA A 108 -4.97 -11.05 -0.49
C ALA A 108 -6.35 -11.55 -0.05
N THR A 109 -6.39 -12.78 0.45
CA THR A 109 -7.62 -13.41 0.98
C THR A 109 -8.10 -12.77 2.29
N THR A 110 -7.24 -12.01 2.97
CA THR A 110 -7.56 -11.31 4.21
C THR A 110 -6.94 -9.91 4.16
N ASP A 111 -7.67 -8.92 4.66
CA ASP A 111 -7.17 -7.54 4.78
C ASP A 111 -5.97 -7.52 5.74
N THR A 112 -4.82 -7.07 5.25
CA THR A 112 -3.57 -6.97 6.04
C THR A 112 -3.63 -5.93 7.16
N GLY A 113 -4.68 -5.11 7.19
CA GLY A 113 -4.81 -3.98 8.10
C GLY A 113 -3.86 -2.82 7.78
N VAL A 114 -3.00 -2.94 6.77
CA VAL A 114 -2.11 -1.86 6.34
C VAL A 114 -2.92 -0.82 5.57
N ARG A 115 -2.78 0.44 5.96
CA ARG A 115 -3.43 1.60 5.34
C ARG A 115 -2.44 2.57 4.73
N GLY A 116 -1.18 2.51 5.14
CA GLY A 116 -0.14 3.34 4.58
C GLY A 116 1.26 2.85 4.91
N ILE A 117 2.20 3.20 4.06
CA ILE A 117 3.62 2.87 4.19
C ILE A 117 4.40 4.17 4.03
N LEU A 118 5.13 4.55 5.08
CA LEU A 118 6.05 5.68 5.05
C LEU A 118 7.49 5.17 5.02
N GLY A 119 8.37 5.82 4.26
CA GLY A 119 9.79 5.48 4.31
C GLY A 119 10.65 6.10 3.23
N ASP A 120 11.86 5.53 3.11
CA ASP A 120 12.84 5.87 2.09
C ASP A 120 12.64 5.00 0.84
N PHE A 121 11.74 5.41 -0.06
CA PHE A 121 11.50 4.71 -1.33
C PHE A 121 12.64 4.85 -2.37
N THR A 122 13.64 5.70 -2.12
CA THR A 122 14.73 6.01 -3.07
C THR A 122 15.91 5.10 -2.83
N ASN A 123 16.25 4.84 -1.56
CA ASN A 123 17.37 3.98 -1.19
C ASN A 123 16.98 2.77 -0.33
N GLY A 124 15.72 2.70 0.15
CA GLY A 124 15.22 1.60 0.97
C GLY A 124 14.72 0.39 0.19
N ILE A 125 14.47 0.52 -1.12
CA ILE A 125 14.09 -0.60 -1.99
C ILE A 125 15.07 -0.67 -3.16
N ARG A 126 15.61 -1.87 -3.38
CA ARG A 126 16.34 -2.22 -4.61
C ARG A 126 15.51 -3.25 -5.34
N TRP A 127 15.12 -2.98 -6.58
CA TRP A 127 14.36 -3.92 -7.39
C TRP A 127 14.81 -3.86 -8.84
N GLY A 128 14.55 -4.92 -9.59
CA GLY A 128 14.85 -4.97 -11.02
C GLY A 128 14.23 -6.19 -11.71
N VAL A 129 14.08 -6.07 -13.03
CA VAL A 129 13.66 -7.16 -13.90
C VAL A 129 14.91 -7.92 -14.35
N GLN A 130 14.99 -9.21 -14.03
CA GLN A 130 16.10 -10.08 -14.43
C GLN A 130 15.92 -10.60 -15.85
N ARG A 131 14.66 -10.91 -16.21
CA ARG A 131 14.31 -11.39 -17.55
C ARG A 131 12.92 -10.91 -17.91
N GLU A 132 12.84 -10.22 -19.04
CA GLU A 132 11.60 -9.83 -19.68
C GLU A 132 11.36 -10.77 -20.86
N PHE A 133 10.18 -11.37 -20.90
CA PHE A 133 9.69 -12.04 -22.10
C PHE A 133 8.57 -11.18 -22.71
N PRO A 134 8.61 -10.89 -24.02
CA PRO A 134 7.53 -10.16 -24.67
C PRO A 134 6.23 -10.95 -24.59
N VAL A 135 5.09 -10.25 -24.75
CA VAL A 135 3.77 -10.89 -24.78
C VAL A 135 3.73 -11.93 -25.91
N GLU A 136 3.52 -13.20 -25.52
CA GLU A 136 3.37 -14.30 -26.45
C GLU A 136 1.88 -14.51 -26.76
N LYS A 137 1.55 -14.56 -28.06
CA LYS A 137 0.21 -14.90 -28.53
C LYS A 137 0.12 -16.39 -28.85
N ILE A 138 -0.67 -17.11 -28.07
CA ILE A 138 -0.90 -18.56 -28.20
C ILE A 138 -2.25 -18.78 -28.88
N MET A 139 -2.23 -19.35 -30.09
CA MET A 139 -3.44 -19.60 -30.90
C MET A 139 -3.85 -21.07 -30.94
N TYR A 140 -3.02 -21.98 -30.44
CA TYR A 140 -3.21 -23.42 -30.55
C TYR A 140 -2.85 -24.13 -29.24
N GLY A 141 -3.42 -25.32 -29.04
CA GLY A 141 -3.15 -26.15 -27.87
C GLY A 141 -4.04 -25.79 -26.69
N ASP A 142 -3.58 -26.20 -25.51
CA ASP A 142 -4.26 -26.07 -24.23
C ASP A 142 -3.29 -25.49 -23.18
N PRO A 143 -3.03 -24.17 -23.21
CA PRO A 143 -2.04 -23.56 -22.33
C PRO A 143 -2.45 -23.56 -20.85
N ASP A 144 -3.74 -23.76 -20.55
CA ASP A 144 -4.32 -23.68 -19.20
C ASP A 144 -4.95 -25.01 -18.72
N GLY A 145 -4.82 -26.09 -19.49
CA GLY A 145 -5.41 -27.40 -19.17
C GLY A 145 -6.94 -27.50 -19.30
N GLN A 146 -7.58 -26.58 -20.02
CA GLN A 146 -9.04 -26.47 -20.19
C GLN A 146 -9.56 -26.93 -21.55
N GLY A 147 -8.72 -27.54 -22.38
CA GLY A 147 -9.05 -27.99 -23.73
C GLY A 147 -8.52 -27.09 -24.85
N ALA A 148 -8.78 -27.48 -26.10
CA ALA A 148 -8.16 -26.85 -27.26
C ALA A 148 -8.75 -25.46 -27.55
N LEU A 149 -7.94 -24.40 -27.44
CA LEU A 149 -8.31 -23.02 -27.74
C LEU A 149 -8.99 -22.84 -29.11
N SER A 150 -8.47 -23.55 -30.12
CA SER A 150 -8.96 -23.47 -31.49
C SER A 150 -10.36 -24.07 -31.68
N ARG A 151 -10.84 -24.93 -30.78
CA ARG A 151 -12.22 -25.45 -30.81
C ARG A 151 -13.25 -24.45 -30.28
N HIS A 152 -12.80 -23.43 -29.55
CA HIS A 152 -13.64 -22.43 -28.92
C HIS A 152 -13.41 -21.01 -29.47
N ASN A 153 -12.65 -20.87 -30.57
CA ASN A 153 -12.26 -19.58 -31.16
C ASN A 153 -11.58 -18.64 -30.14
N GLN A 154 -10.77 -19.20 -29.24
CA GLN A 154 -10.06 -18.46 -28.20
C GLN A 154 -8.60 -18.21 -28.60
N ILE A 155 -8.04 -17.12 -28.09
CA ILE A 155 -6.60 -16.84 -28.11
C ILE A 155 -6.14 -16.60 -26.67
N ALA A 156 -4.96 -17.07 -26.32
CA ALA A 156 -4.33 -16.77 -25.04
C ALA A 156 -3.17 -15.79 -25.25
N LEU A 157 -3.02 -14.85 -24.32
CA LEU A 157 -1.87 -13.94 -24.25
C LEU A 157 -1.10 -14.27 -22.98
N ARG A 158 0.17 -14.64 -23.13
CA ARG A 158 1.06 -14.95 -22.00
C ARG A 158 2.11 -13.88 -21.86
N LEU A 159 2.32 -13.41 -20.63
CA LEU A 159 3.40 -12.52 -20.26
C LEU A 159 4.15 -13.15 -19.09
N GLU A 160 5.45 -13.34 -19.25
CA GLU A 160 6.34 -13.87 -18.22
C GLU A 160 7.39 -12.80 -17.86
N ILE A 161 7.50 -12.51 -16.57
CA ILE A 161 8.49 -11.57 -16.05
C ILE A 161 9.13 -12.21 -14.82
N VAL A 162 10.46 -12.27 -14.82
CA VAL A 162 11.24 -12.61 -13.63
C VAL A 162 11.80 -11.32 -13.06
N TYR A 163 11.34 -10.95 -11.87
CA TYR A 163 11.78 -9.77 -11.14
C TYR A 163 12.21 -10.15 -9.73
N GLY A 164 13.11 -9.36 -9.16
CA GLY A 164 13.59 -9.53 -7.80
C GLY A 164 13.66 -8.19 -7.09
N TRP A 165 13.49 -8.21 -5.78
CA TRP A 165 13.64 -7.04 -4.94
C TRP A 165 14.27 -7.37 -3.59
N TYR A 166 14.81 -6.34 -2.96
CA TYR A 166 15.34 -6.34 -1.61
C TYR A 166 14.91 -5.06 -0.91
N VAL A 167 14.37 -5.20 0.30
CA VAL A 167 13.90 -4.09 1.12
C VAL A 167 14.74 -3.97 2.40
N PHE A 168 15.20 -2.76 2.69
CA PHE A 168 15.74 -2.38 3.99
C PHE A 168 14.57 -2.03 4.93
N ALA A 169 14.01 -3.05 5.59
CA ALA A 169 12.78 -2.93 6.38
C ALA A 169 12.87 -1.87 7.49
N ASP A 170 14.06 -1.67 8.05
CA ASP A 170 14.36 -0.66 9.06
C ASP A 170 14.11 0.79 8.59
N ARG A 171 14.02 1.02 7.27
CA ARG A 171 13.74 2.33 6.67
C ARG A 171 12.27 2.60 6.37
N PHE A 172 11.38 1.68 6.74
CA PHE A 172 9.94 1.81 6.52
C PHE A 172 9.18 1.75 7.84
N ALA A 173 7.99 2.33 7.84
CA ALA A 173 7.03 2.22 8.93
C ALA A 173 5.61 2.14 8.37
N LEU A 174 4.75 1.40 9.06
CA LEU A 174 3.39 1.09 8.62
C LEU A 174 2.36 1.85 9.42
N VAL A 175 1.39 2.43 8.73
CA VAL A 175 0.12 2.87 9.32
C VAL A 175 -0.81 1.66 9.25
N LYS A 176 -1.15 1.08 10.39
CA LYS A 176 -2.05 -0.08 10.49
C LYS A 176 -3.36 0.31 11.15
N THR A 177 -4.46 -0.37 10.85
CA THR A 177 -5.67 -0.31 11.68
C THR A 177 -5.64 -1.41 12.71
N VAL A 178 -6.21 -1.17 13.89
CA VAL A 178 -6.59 -2.27 14.79
C VAL A 178 -7.60 -3.12 14.04
N GLU A 179 -7.27 -4.38 13.75
CA GLU A 179 -8.04 -5.29 12.89
C GLU A 179 -9.54 -5.36 13.21
N THR A 180 -10.36 -5.50 12.16
CA THR A 180 -11.30 -6.63 12.14
C THR A 180 -10.91 -7.52 10.97
N ALA A 181 -10.22 -8.63 11.26
CA ALA A 181 -10.25 -9.78 10.38
C ALA A 181 -11.73 -10.22 10.25
N GLY A 182 -12.32 -10.00 9.08
CA GLY A 182 -13.68 -10.44 8.76
C GLY A 182 -14.80 -9.47 9.14
N SER A 183 -15.27 -8.69 8.17
CA SER A 183 -16.64 -8.14 8.17
C SER A 183 -16.95 -7.74 6.74
N GLU A 184 -17.22 -8.73 5.90
CA GLU A 184 -17.99 -8.50 4.68
C GLU A 184 -19.37 -7.98 5.06
N GLY A 185 -19.75 -6.87 4.43
CA GLY A 185 -21.11 -6.33 4.38
C GLY A 185 -21.34 -5.77 2.98
#